data_AF-A0AAV0VFJ6-F1
#
_entry.id   AF-A0AAV0VFJ6-F1
#
_cell.length_a   1.000
_cell.length_b   1.000
_cell.length_c   1.000
_cell.angle_alpha   90.00
_cell.angle_beta   90.00
_cell.angle_gamma   90.00
#
_symmetry.space_group_name_H-M   'P 1'
#
loop_
_entity.id
_entity.type
_entity.pdbx_description
1 polymer ?
#
loop_
_entity_poly.entity_id
_entity_poly.type
_entity_poly.pdbx_seq_one_letter_code
_entity_poly.pdbx_strand_id
1 'polypeptide(L)'
;MDEMAKMLESYTGGLQQSFESVFERVGQSLSQSAQVMRMMNQVMESAMLQNLFISSSYSVNGDVIIAVENRSQIMLGQTKISAQFCNSETSFFSTTLESLHAGQRVQLHASIRDVVGPITGFIELECISPGTHQTLTKRCSFRVFYLEQGRFHAVMTGEEGATPDLYEVAVASGNLPLARVRELLNLSPIQGILTDKQGRYRFVPAAPPDNETVFYLSVKEGEEGDCGNHVTLSAAGNVSTAEERLRRCQQIINEMETECCGDASMHC
;
A
#
# COMPACT_ATOMS: atom_id res chain seq x y z
N MET A 1 -27.01 -52.90 -63.63
CA MET A 1 -27.19 -52.79 -62.17
C MET A 1 -25.92 -52.34 -61.45
N ASP A 2 -24.72 -52.58 -62.00
CA ASP A 2 -23.44 -52.23 -61.34
C ASP A 2 -23.11 -50.71 -61.30
N GLU A 3 -23.51 -49.94 -62.32
CA GLU A 3 -23.30 -48.48 -62.34
C GLU A 3 -24.11 -47.73 -61.29
N MET A 4 -25.31 -48.23 -60.96
CA MET A 4 -26.19 -47.59 -60.00
C MET A 4 -25.68 -47.78 -58.56
N ALA A 5 -25.03 -48.90 -58.27
CA ALA A 5 -24.36 -49.18 -57.00
C ALA A 5 -23.11 -48.30 -56.81
N LYS A 6 -22.28 -48.15 -57.84
CA LYS A 6 -21.13 -47.21 -57.82
C LYS A 6 -21.55 -45.75 -57.67
N MET A 7 -22.66 -45.35 -58.30
CA MET A 7 -23.21 -44.01 -58.11
C MET A 7 -23.66 -43.81 -56.67
N LEU A 8 -24.38 -44.77 -56.07
CA LEU A 8 -24.80 -44.72 -54.66
C LEU A 8 -23.61 -44.66 -53.69
N GLU A 9 -22.54 -45.42 -53.91
CA GLU A 9 -21.29 -45.35 -53.11
C GLU A 9 -20.57 -44.00 -53.24
N SER A 10 -20.56 -43.41 -54.43
CA SER A 10 -19.98 -42.06 -54.63
C SER A 10 -20.82 -40.97 -53.95
N TYR A 11 -22.15 -41.12 -53.94
CA TYR A 11 -23.06 -40.21 -53.25
C TYR A 11 -22.96 -40.33 -51.73
N THR A 12 -22.85 -41.53 -51.18
CA THR A 12 -22.62 -41.73 -49.73
C THR A 12 -21.24 -41.27 -49.29
N GLY A 13 -20.19 -41.48 -50.10
CA GLY A 13 -18.84 -40.95 -49.85
C GLY A 13 -18.78 -39.42 -49.89
N GLY A 14 -19.46 -38.78 -50.85
CA GLY A 14 -19.56 -37.32 -50.93
C GLY A 14 -20.39 -36.70 -49.79
N LEU A 15 -21.44 -37.39 -49.33
CA LEU A 15 -22.20 -36.99 -48.14
C LEU A 15 -21.36 -37.11 -46.87
N GLN A 16 -20.58 -38.18 -46.71
CA GLN A 16 -19.70 -38.37 -45.56
C GLN A 16 -18.63 -37.27 -45.47
N GLN A 17 -17.99 -36.92 -46.60
CA GLN A 17 -17.06 -35.78 -46.68
C GLN A 17 -17.74 -34.44 -46.41
N SER A 18 -18.99 -34.28 -46.87
CA SER A 18 -19.77 -33.07 -46.59
C SER A 18 -20.10 -32.92 -45.11
N PHE A 19 -20.47 -34.02 -44.43
CA PHE A 19 -20.68 -34.01 -42.99
C PHE A 19 -19.40 -33.72 -42.22
N GLU A 20 -18.27 -34.35 -42.58
CA GLU A 20 -16.98 -34.12 -41.95
C GLU A 20 -16.53 -32.65 -42.09
N SER A 21 -16.68 -32.06 -43.28
CA SER A 21 -16.40 -30.64 -43.50
C SER A 21 -17.30 -29.70 -42.70
N VAL A 22 -18.60 -30.04 -42.56
CA VAL A 22 -19.54 -29.26 -41.73
C VAL A 22 -19.18 -29.38 -40.25
N PHE A 23 -18.85 -30.58 -39.76
CA PHE A 23 -18.42 -30.79 -38.37
C PHE A 23 -17.10 -30.07 -38.07
N GLU A 24 -16.15 -30.09 -39.00
CA GLU A 24 -14.89 -29.35 -38.86
C GLU A 24 -15.12 -27.84 -38.82
N ARG A 25 -16.00 -27.31 -39.69
CA ARG A 25 -16.37 -25.89 -39.68
C ARG A 25 -17.11 -25.48 -38.40
N VAL A 26 -18.00 -26.34 -37.89
CA VAL A 26 -18.67 -26.12 -36.59
C VAL A 26 -17.65 -26.17 -35.46
N GLY A 27 -16.70 -27.10 -35.48
CA GLY A 27 -15.61 -27.19 -34.51
C GLY A 27 -14.71 -25.95 -34.52
N GLN A 28 -14.37 -25.44 -35.70
CA GLN A 28 -13.61 -24.20 -35.88
C GLN A 28 -14.42 -22.98 -35.39
N SER A 29 -15.72 -22.92 -35.65
CA SER A 29 -16.58 -21.84 -35.18
C SER A 29 -16.74 -21.85 -33.65
N LEU A 30 -16.89 -23.03 -33.04
CA LEU A 30 -16.94 -23.19 -31.60
C LEU A 30 -15.61 -22.85 -30.94
N SER A 31 -14.48 -23.25 -31.52
CA SER A 31 -13.14 -22.95 -30.98
C SER A 31 -12.84 -21.45 -31.05
N GLN A 32 -13.19 -20.79 -32.15
CA GLN A 32 -13.12 -19.33 -32.29
C GLN A 32 -14.01 -18.63 -31.26
N SER A 33 -15.26 -19.08 -31.09
CA SER A 33 -16.18 -18.50 -30.10
C SER A 33 -15.65 -18.64 -28.67
N ALA A 34 -15.12 -19.81 -28.32
CA ALA A 34 -14.49 -20.05 -27.03
C ALA A 34 -13.23 -19.19 -26.82
N GLN A 35 -12.46 -18.93 -27.88
CA GLN A 35 -11.30 -18.05 -27.83
C GLN A 35 -11.70 -16.58 -27.61
N VAL A 36 -12.73 -16.10 -28.31
CA VAL A 36 -13.26 -14.74 -28.13
C VAL A 36 -13.82 -14.57 -26.71
N MET A 37 -14.57 -15.54 -26.19
CA MET A 37 -15.08 -15.51 -24.81
C MET A 37 -13.95 -15.43 -23.78
N ARG A 38 -12.88 -16.22 -23.95
CA ARG A 38 -11.70 -16.15 -23.07
C ARG A 38 -11.04 -14.78 -23.10
N MET A 39 -10.88 -14.18 -24.28
CA MET A 39 -10.30 -12.86 -24.43
C MET A 39 -11.17 -11.77 -23.79
N MET A 40 -12.48 -11.83 -23.99
CA MET A 40 -13.43 -10.89 -23.37
C MET A 40 -13.38 -10.98 -21.84
N ASN A 41 -13.32 -12.19 -21.30
CA ASN A 41 -13.20 -12.40 -19.85
C ASN A 41 -11.90 -11.81 -19.31
N GLN A 42 -10.75 -12.06 -19.96
CA GLN A 42 -9.46 -11.50 -19.54
C GLN A 42 -9.47 -9.96 -19.54
N VAL A 43 -10.04 -9.34 -20.58
CA VAL A 43 -10.15 -7.87 -20.66
C VAL A 43 -11.07 -7.33 -19.57
N MET A 44 -12.21 -7.98 -19.33
CA MET A 44 -13.14 -7.60 -18.28
C MET A 44 -12.50 -7.71 -16.88
N GLU A 45 -11.80 -8.81 -16.61
CA GLU A 45 -11.12 -9.06 -15.33
C GLU A 45 -9.99 -8.07 -15.08
N SER A 46 -9.18 -7.79 -16.10
CA SER A 46 -8.14 -6.76 -16.03
C SER A 46 -8.72 -5.38 -15.76
N ALA A 47 -9.77 -4.99 -16.50
CA ALA A 47 -10.46 -3.72 -16.30
C ALA A 47 -11.10 -3.62 -14.91
N MET A 48 -11.68 -4.71 -14.40
CA MET A 48 -12.25 -4.78 -13.06
C MET A 48 -11.16 -4.58 -11.99
N LEU A 49 -10.03 -5.27 -12.10
CA LEU A 49 -8.90 -5.13 -11.18
C LEU A 49 -8.28 -3.74 -11.23
N GLN A 50 -8.16 -3.14 -12.41
CA GLN A 50 -7.66 -1.77 -12.56
C GLN A 50 -8.59 -0.75 -11.89
N ASN A 51 -9.91 -0.95 -12.00
CA ASN A 51 -10.92 -0.06 -11.40
C ASN A 51 -11.23 -0.36 -9.92
N LEU A 52 -10.60 -1.37 -9.32
CA LEU A 52 -10.63 -1.57 -7.87
C LEU A 52 -9.52 -0.76 -7.22
N PHE A 53 -9.86 0.25 -6.43
CA PHE A 53 -8.88 1.05 -5.73
C PHE A 53 -8.74 0.57 -4.28
N ILE A 54 -7.49 0.37 -3.85
CA ILE A 54 -7.15 0.03 -2.47
C ILE A 54 -6.16 1.09 -2.01
N SER A 55 -6.43 1.68 -0.86
CA SER A 55 -5.53 2.62 -0.22
C SER A 55 -5.44 2.33 1.26
N SER A 56 -4.33 2.75 1.86
CA SER A 56 -4.09 2.64 3.28
C SER A 56 -3.69 3.99 3.84
N SER A 57 -4.05 4.22 5.10
CA SER A 57 -3.55 5.34 5.90
C SER A 57 -3.42 4.88 7.34
N TYR A 58 -2.54 5.51 8.11
CA TYR A 58 -2.38 5.21 9.52
C TYR A 58 -3.12 6.23 10.38
N SER A 59 -3.93 5.75 11.31
CA SER A 59 -4.64 6.59 12.27
C SER A 59 -3.82 6.82 13.52
N VAL A 60 -3.96 8.01 14.10
CA VAL A 60 -3.38 8.40 15.41
C VAL A 60 -3.78 7.44 16.55
N ASN A 61 -4.86 6.67 16.37
CA ASN A 61 -5.34 5.68 17.33
C ASN A 61 -4.63 4.31 17.25
N GLY A 62 -3.64 4.15 16.38
CA GLY A 62 -2.92 2.89 16.23
C GLY A 62 -3.54 1.90 15.25
N ASP A 63 -4.44 2.37 14.39
CA ASP A 63 -5.16 1.54 13.42
C ASP A 63 -4.72 1.88 11.99
N VAL A 64 -4.49 0.85 11.16
CA VAL A 64 -4.38 1.01 9.71
C VAL A 64 -5.79 1.10 9.14
N ILE A 65 -6.13 2.25 8.56
CA ILE A 65 -7.39 2.47 7.85
C ILE A 65 -7.19 2.00 6.41
N ILE A 66 -7.90 0.94 6.06
CA ILE A 66 -7.93 0.36 4.71
C ILE A 66 -9.17 0.90 4.03
N ALA A 67 -9.02 1.64 2.93
CA ALA A 67 -10.12 2.09 2.11
C ALA A 67 -10.12 1.33 0.78
N VAL A 68 -11.23 0.64 0.51
CA VAL A 68 -11.47 -0.08 -0.74
C VAL A 68 -12.61 0.59 -1.48
N GLU A 69 -12.42 0.87 -2.76
CA GLU A 69 -13.40 1.53 -3.62
C GLU A 69 -13.53 0.75 -4.93
N ASN A 70 -14.76 0.36 -5.27
CA ASN A 70 -15.06 -0.23 -6.56
C ASN A 70 -15.44 0.86 -7.55
N ARG A 71 -14.52 1.29 -8.41
CA ARG A 71 -14.79 2.27 -9.48
C ARG A 71 -15.28 1.62 -10.77
N SER A 72 -15.45 0.30 -10.78
CA SER A 72 -15.97 -0.40 -11.95
C SER A 72 -17.49 -0.23 -12.03
N GLN A 73 -18.05 -0.56 -13.19
CA GLN A 73 -19.50 -0.64 -13.40
C GLN A 73 -20.09 -2.01 -12.99
N ILE A 74 -19.27 -2.90 -12.44
CA ILE A 74 -19.63 -4.28 -12.12
C ILE A 74 -19.70 -4.41 -10.60
N MET A 75 -20.83 -4.93 -10.10
CA MET A 75 -20.94 -5.30 -8.68
C MET A 75 -20.09 -6.54 -8.42
N LEU A 76 -19.28 -6.47 -7.37
CA LEU A 76 -18.54 -7.63 -6.90
C LEU A 76 -19.38 -8.37 -5.88
N GLY A 77 -19.37 -9.69 -5.95
CA GLY A 77 -19.93 -10.54 -4.91
C GLY A 77 -19.01 -10.59 -3.69
N GLN A 78 -18.92 -11.77 -3.10
CA GLN A 78 -18.13 -11.98 -1.90
C GLN A 78 -16.65 -11.60 -2.15
N THR A 79 -16.19 -10.60 -1.41
CA THR A 79 -14.85 -10.01 -1.55
C THR A 79 -14.15 -10.08 -0.20
N LYS A 80 -13.05 -10.82 -0.14
CA LYS A 80 -12.23 -10.95 1.06
C LYS A 80 -11.12 -9.91 1.03
N ILE A 81 -10.90 -9.25 2.16
CA ILE A 81 -9.85 -8.25 2.34
C ILE A 81 -9.00 -8.70 3.52
N SER A 82 -7.71 -8.87 3.29
CA SER A 82 -6.72 -9.26 4.31
C SER A 82 -5.58 -8.25 4.35
N ALA A 83 -4.99 -8.07 5.53
CA ALA A 83 -3.76 -7.32 5.69
C ALA A 83 -2.71 -8.18 6.42
N GLN A 84 -1.48 -8.09 5.93
CA GLN A 84 -0.36 -8.94 6.33
C GLN A 84 0.91 -8.09 6.45
N PHE A 85 1.75 -8.43 7.43
CA PHE A 85 3.11 -7.87 7.54
C PHE A 85 4.05 -8.59 6.58
N CYS A 86 5.01 -7.89 5.99
CA CYS A 86 5.95 -8.49 5.02
C CYS A 86 6.74 -9.69 5.59
N ASN A 87 6.97 -9.71 6.90
CA ASN A 87 7.75 -10.74 7.58
C ASN A 87 6.89 -11.83 8.27
N SER A 88 5.57 -11.77 8.12
CA SER A 88 4.64 -12.73 8.71
C SER A 88 3.93 -13.49 7.61
N GLU A 89 3.74 -14.80 7.76
CA GLU A 89 2.87 -15.58 6.87
C GLU A 89 1.39 -15.46 7.26
N THR A 90 1.10 -14.98 8.47
CA THR A 90 -0.26 -14.81 8.97
C THR A 90 -0.76 -13.38 8.75
N SER A 91 -1.99 -13.28 8.25
CA SER A 91 -2.72 -12.02 8.18
C SER A 91 -3.10 -11.56 9.59
N PHE A 92 -2.74 -10.34 9.97
CA PHE A 92 -3.17 -9.78 11.26
C PHE A 92 -4.60 -9.24 11.21
N PHE A 93 -5.14 -9.03 10.01
CA PHE A 93 -6.51 -8.61 9.78
C PHE A 93 -7.10 -9.35 8.59
N SER A 94 -8.34 -9.83 8.72
CA SER A 94 -9.11 -10.36 7.60
C SER A 94 -10.59 -10.10 7.82
N THR A 95 -11.26 -9.64 6.76
CA THR A 95 -12.71 -9.46 6.72
C THR A 95 -13.25 -9.89 5.36
N THR A 96 -14.55 -10.13 5.29
CA THR A 96 -15.21 -10.49 4.03
C THR A 96 -16.45 -9.63 3.87
N LEU A 97 -16.52 -8.96 2.73
CA LEU A 97 -17.69 -8.20 2.30
C LEU A 97 -18.57 -9.13 1.46
N GLU A 98 -19.87 -9.17 1.75
CA GLU A 98 -20.82 -9.98 0.97
C GLU A 98 -20.97 -9.47 -0.46
N SER A 99 -20.97 -8.15 -0.63
CA SER A 99 -20.99 -7.49 -1.92
C SER A 99 -20.30 -6.13 -1.86
N LEU A 100 -19.72 -5.72 -2.99
CA LEU A 100 -19.16 -4.40 -3.19
C LEU A 100 -19.74 -3.80 -4.48
N HIS A 101 -20.72 -2.91 -4.32
CA HIS A 101 -21.44 -2.29 -5.44
C HIS A 101 -20.55 -1.36 -6.27
N ALA A 102 -20.96 -1.12 -7.52
CA ALA A 102 -20.33 -0.13 -8.38
C ALA A 102 -20.38 1.26 -7.73
N GLY A 103 -19.24 1.94 -7.67
CA GLY A 103 -19.04 3.23 -7.00
C GLY A 103 -18.99 3.17 -5.47
N GLN A 104 -19.14 2.00 -4.85
CA GLN A 104 -19.13 1.89 -3.39
C GLN A 104 -17.72 1.99 -2.83
N ARG A 105 -17.60 2.77 -1.74
CA ARG A 105 -16.40 2.85 -0.92
C ARG A 105 -16.66 2.28 0.47
N VAL A 106 -15.76 1.43 0.94
CA VAL A 106 -15.76 0.85 2.29
C VAL A 106 -14.48 1.25 2.99
N GLN A 107 -14.59 1.60 4.27
CA GLN A 107 -13.44 1.84 5.14
C GLN A 107 -13.43 0.78 6.24
N LEU A 108 -12.27 0.18 6.43
CA LEU A 108 -12.02 -0.89 7.39
C LEU A 108 -10.88 -0.47 8.31
N HIS A 109 -11.00 -0.83 9.59
CA HIS A 109 -10.01 -0.51 10.60
C HIS A 109 -9.27 -1.79 11.00
N ALA A 110 -7.97 -1.84 10.73
CA ALA A 110 -7.11 -2.95 11.08
C ALA A 110 -6.16 -2.52 12.22
N SER A 111 -6.42 -3.01 13.43
CA SER A 111 -5.63 -2.67 14.63
C SER A 111 -4.24 -3.30 14.58
N ILE A 112 -3.20 -2.51 14.85
CA ILE A 112 -1.79 -2.93 14.90
C ILE A 112 -1.10 -2.57 16.24
N ARG A 113 -1.90 -2.43 17.30
CA ARG A 113 -1.50 -1.84 18.60
C ARG A 113 -0.32 -2.50 19.32
N ASP A 114 0.00 -3.75 18.99
CA ASP A 114 1.03 -4.52 19.69
C ASP A 114 2.39 -4.54 18.95
N VAL A 115 2.52 -3.84 17.82
CA VAL A 115 3.75 -3.84 17.02
C VAL A 115 4.51 -2.53 17.23
N VAL A 116 5.75 -2.64 17.71
CA VAL A 116 6.66 -1.50 17.94
C VAL A 116 7.70 -1.45 16.83
N GLY A 117 7.87 -0.29 16.21
CA GLY A 117 8.89 -0.08 15.17
C GLY A 117 8.27 0.14 13.78
N PRO A 118 9.08 0.42 12.74
CA PRO A 118 8.56 0.62 11.39
C PRO A 118 7.83 -0.63 10.90
N ILE A 119 6.62 -0.46 10.38
CA ILE A 119 5.77 -1.55 9.92
C ILE A 119 5.71 -1.50 8.40
N THR A 120 5.97 -2.63 7.75
CA THR A 120 5.77 -2.81 6.31
C THR A 120 4.87 -4.02 6.09
N GLY A 121 3.97 -3.89 5.13
CA GLY A 121 3.00 -4.93 4.82
C GLY A 121 2.32 -4.73 3.48
N PHE A 122 1.35 -5.59 3.22
CA PHE A 122 0.46 -5.45 2.09
C PHE A 122 -0.97 -5.80 2.49
N ILE A 123 -1.90 -5.17 1.79
CA ILE A 123 -3.31 -5.44 1.80
C ILE A 123 -3.63 -6.23 0.54
N GLU A 124 -4.29 -7.35 0.70
CA GLU A 124 -4.75 -8.20 -0.39
C GLU A 124 -6.27 -8.19 -0.44
N LEU A 125 -6.79 -8.01 -1.65
CA LEU A 125 -8.21 -8.14 -1.97
C LEU A 125 -8.37 -9.35 -2.86
N GLU A 126 -9.21 -10.29 -2.43
CA GLU A 126 -9.57 -11.50 -3.18
C GLU A 126 -11.05 -11.43 -3.54
N CYS A 127 -11.39 -11.63 -4.81
CA CYS A 127 -12.78 -11.68 -5.27
C CYS A 127 -12.95 -12.72 -6.38
N ILE A 128 -14.16 -13.20 -6.60
CA ILE A 128 -14.44 -14.18 -7.65
C ILE A 128 -14.83 -13.44 -8.93
N SER A 129 -14.16 -13.77 -10.05
CA SER A 129 -14.51 -13.25 -11.37
C SER A 129 -15.94 -13.65 -11.75
N PRO A 130 -16.79 -12.70 -12.18
CA PRO A 130 -18.13 -13.02 -12.65
C PRO A 130 -18.14 -13.79 -13.99
N GLY A 131 -17.06 -13.72 -14.78
CA GLY A 131 -16.98 -14.34 -16.11
C GLY A 131 -16.36 -15.74 -16.10
N THR A 132 -15.29 -15.96 -15.33
CA THR A 132 -14.55 -17.23 -15.31
C THR A 132 -14.73 -18.02 -14.01
N HIS A 133 -15.35 -17.41 -12.99
CA HIS A 133 -15.40 -17.94 -11.63
C HIS A 133 -14.03 -18.21 -10.99
N GLN A 134 -12.95 -17.66 -11.55
CA GLN A 134 -11.61 -17.72 -10.97
C GLN A 134 -11.42 -16.65 -9.89
N THR A 135 -10.59 -16.94 -8.91
CA THR A 135 -10.20 -15.96 -7.89
C THR A 135 -9.26 -14.92 -8.50
N LEU A 136 -9.66 -13.66 -8.42
CA LEU A 136 -8.87 -12.50 -8.79
C LEU A 136 -8.29 -11.87 -7.51
N THR A 137 -7.00 -11.52 -7.56
CA THR A 137 -6.30 -10.90 -6.43
C THR A 137 -5.74 -9.53 -6.81
N LYS A 138 -5.86 -8.57 -5.88
CA LYS A 138 -5.21 -7.27 -5.97
C LYS A 138 -4.44 -6.98 -4.70
N ARG A 139 -3.19 -6.56 -4.83
CA ARG A 139 -2.33 -6.23 -3.70
C ARG A 139 -1.97 -4.75 -3.67
N CYS A 140 -1.91 -4.18 -2.49
CA CYS A 140 -1.48 -2.82 -2.23
C CYS A 140 -0.52 -2.84 -1.04
N SER A 141 0.71 -2.36 -1.23
CA SER A 141 1.66 -2.23 -0.13
C SER A 141 1.27 -1.09 0.79
N PHE A 142 1.59 -1.24 2.08
CA PHE A 142 1.48 -0.16 3.05
C PHE A 142 2.73 -0.13 3.93
N ARG A 143 3.03 1.06 4.46
CA ARG A 143 4.12 1.30 5.38
C ARG A 143 3.65 2.28 6.44
N VAL A 144 3.99 2.00 7.69
CA VAL A 144 3.80 2.90 8.83
C VAL A 144 5.17 3.23 9.39
N PHE A 145 5.50 4.52 9.42
CA PHE A 145 6.80 4.98 9.89
C PHE A 145 6.84 4.96 11.42
N TYR A 146 8.05 4.84 11.98
CA TYR A 146 8.21 4.80 13.44
C TYR A 146 7.64 6.05 14.13
N LEU A 147 7.92 7.23 13.56
CA LEU A 147 7.48 8.51 14.11
C LEU A 147 5.97 8.78 13.95
N GLU A 148 5.27 8.00 13.12
CA GLU A 148 3.79 8.09 13.03
C GLU A 148 3.11 7.38 14.19
N GLN A 149 3.79 6.41 14.84
CA GLN A 149 3.26 5.59 15.94
C GLN A 149 3.40 6.26 17.31
N GLY A 150 3.38 7.58 17.36
CA GLY A 150 3.53 8.34 18.58
C GLY A 150 3.01 9.76 18.46
N ARG A 151 3.31 10.57 19.45
CA ARG A 151 2.90 11.97 19.51
C ARG A 151 4.10 12.86 19.74
N PHE A 152 4.07 14.01 19.10
CA PHE A 152 5.05 15.06 19.33
C PHE A 152 4.53 16.07 20.33
N HIS A 153 5.38 16.43 21.28
CA HIS A 153 5.15 17.53 22.20
C HIS A 153 6.15 18.63 21.90
N ALA A 154 5.66 19.84 21.65
CA ALA A 154 6.51 21.02 21.54
C ALA A 154 7.16 21.30 22.90
N VAL A 155 8.49 21.43 22.91
CA VAL A 155 9.31 21.80 24.06
C VAL A 155 10.01 23.11 23.71
N MET A 156 9.65 24.18 24.43
CA MET A 156 10.11 25.54 24.13
C MET A 156 11.45 25.83 24.80
N THR A 157 12.25 26.72 24.21
CA THR A 157 13.53 27.17 24.79
C THR A 157 13.32 27.66 26.23
N GLY A 158 13.97 27.01 27.20
CA GLY A 158 13.80 27.27 28.64
C GLY A 158 13.13 26.13 29.41
N GLU A 159 12.53 25.17 28.72
CA GLU A 159 11.98 23.94 29.30
C GLU A 159 13.03 22.81 29.37
N GLU A 160 12.81 21.84 30.26
CA GLU A 160 13.70 20.69 30.39
C GLU A 160 13.70 19.87 29.10
N GLY A 161 14.89 19.65 28.55
CA GLY A 161 15.04 19.00 27.27
C GLY A 161 14.62 19.89 26.08
N ALA A 162 14.67 21.22 26.18
CA ALA A 162 14.56 22.12 25.03
C ALA A 162 15.88 22.27 24.26
N THR A 163 17.01 22.20 24.96
CA THR A 163 18.36 22.30 24.39
C THR A 163 19.02 20.93 24.29
N PRO A 164 19.86 20.68 23.27
CA PRO A 164 20.56 19.41 23.15
C PRO A 164 21.47 19.11 24.33
N ASP A 165 21.43 17.88 24.82
CA ASP A 165 22.33 17.43 25.88
C ASP A 165 23.73 17.12 25.34
N LEU A 166 24.77 17.24 26.17
CA LEU A 166 26.17 16.93 25.80
C LEU A 166 26.38 15.49 25.33
N TYR A 167 25.49 14.57 25.70
CA TYR A 167 25.53 13.14 25.34
C TYR A 167 24.49 12.78 24.29
N GLU A 168 23.85 13.78 23.67
CA GLU A 168 22.88 13.60 22.62
C GLU A 168 23.57 13.39 21.26
N VAL A 169 23.07 12.46 20.47
CA VAL A 169 23.51 12.27 19.09
C VAL A 169 22.45 12.83 18.16
N ALA A 170 22.87 13.53 17.11
CA ALA A 170 21.99 14.19 16.16
C ALA A 170 22.39 13.85 14.73
N VAL A 171 21.37 13.69 13.88
CA VAL A 171 21.51 13.52 12.43
C VAL A 171 20.65 14.58 11.77
N ALA A 172 21.21 15.30 10.80
CA ALA A 172 20.49 16.30 10.03
C ALA A 172 20.26 15.82 8.60
N SER A 173 19.10 16.17 8.04
CA SER A 173 18.76 15.95 6.63
C SER A 173 18.26 17.24 6.01
N GLY A 174 18.78 17.58 4.84
CA GLY A 174 18.29 18.66 3.98
C GLY A 174 17.28 18.22 2.92
N ASN A 175 17.02 16.90 2.80
CA ASN A 175 16.16 16.34 1.75
C ASN A 175 14.69 16.24 2.17
N LEU A 176 14.39 16.48 3.45
CA LEU A 176 13.05 16.25 3.98
C LEU A 176 12.11 17.45 3.72
N PRO A 177 11.00 17.27 2.99
CA PRO A 177 10.08 18.37 2.73
C PRO A 177 9.34 18.79 4.01
N LEU A 178 9.28 20.10 4.28
CA LEU A 178 8.57 20.65 5.44
C LEU A 178 7.09 20.27 5.49
N ALA A 179 6.45 20.03 4.34
CA ALA A 179 5.07 19.55 4.29
C ALA A 179 4.92 18.22 5.02
N ARG A 180 5.86 17.30 4.82
CA ARG A 180 5.87 15.98 5.47
C ARG A 180 6.13 16.08 6.97
N VAL A 181 7.05 16.96 7.37
CA VAL A 181 7.28 17.26 8.80
C VAL A 181 6.04 17.83 9.45
N ARG A 182 5.32 18.72 8.76
CA ARG A 182 4.07 19.30 9.26
C ARG A 182 2.98 18.24 9.46
N GLU A 183 2.82 17.32 8.51
CA GLU A 183 1.90 16.18 8.61
C GLU A 183 2.24 15.29 9.82
N LEU A 184 3.52 14.97 10.00
CA LEU A 184 4.01 14.14 11.11
C LEU A 184 3.73 14.78 12.48
N LEU A 185 3.95 16.09 12.58
CA LEU A 185 3.71 16.87 13.80
C LEU A 185 2.21 17.16 14.03
N ASN A 186 1.34 16.81 13.07
CA ASN A 186 -0.09 17.09 13.08
C ASN A 186 -0.41 18.58 13.36
N LEU A 187 0.39 19.48 12.78
CA LEU A 187 0.22 20.93 12.98
C LEU A 187 -0.79 21.50 11.98
N SER A 188 -1.65 22.39 12.47
CA SER A 188 -2.55 23.18 11.62
C SER A 188 -1.75 24.06 10.64
N PRO A 189 -2.30 24.39 9.45
CA PRO A 189 -1.69 25.37 8.55
C PRO A 189 -1.40 26.73 9.20
N ILE A 190 -2.17 27.08 10.24
CA ILE A 190 -2.04 28.35 10.97
C ILE A 190 -0.91 28.28 12.01
N GLN A 191 -0.53 27.08 12.44
CA GLN A 191 0.55 26.86 13.38
C GLN A 191 1.89 26.86 12.64
N GLY A 192 2.80 27.74 13.09
CA GLY A 192 4.20 27.73 12.65
C GLY A 192 4.91 26.47 13.10
N ILE A 193 5.91 26.04 12.34
CA ILE A 193 6.85 24.99 12.77
C ILE A 193 7.90 25.68 13.65
N LEU A 194 8.11 25.17 14.88
CA LEU A 194 9.19 25.63 15.73
C LEU A 194 10.55 25.45 15.06
N THR A 195 11.31 26.54 15.04
CA THR A 195 12.72 26.52 14.63
C THR A 195 13.61 26.13 15.81
N ASP A 196 14.82 25.67 15.52
CA ASP A 196 15.85 25.33 16.50
C ASP A 196 16.13 26.44 17.55
N LYS A 197 15.89 27.71 17.19
CA LYS A 197 15.99 28.85 18.12
C LYS A 197 14.82 28.95 19.11
N GLN A 198 13.64 28.48 18.71
CA GLN A 198 12.39 28.57 19.48
C GLN A 198 12.16 27.35 20.36
N GLY A 199 12.64 26.18 19.94
CA GLY A 199 12.50 24.93 20.69
C GLY A 199 12.66 23.70 19.80
N ARG A 200 12.16 22.56 20.29
CA ARG A 200 12.16 21.29 19.57
C ARG A 200 10.95 20.44 19.92
N TYR A 201 10.67 19.43 19.12
CA TYR A 201 9.56 18.52 19.37
C TYR A 201 10.06 17.21 19.98
N ARG A 202 9.60 16.88 21.19
CA ARG A 202 9.86 15.60 21.83
C ARG A 202 8.89 14.54 21.32
N PHE A 203 9.44 13.44 20.81
CA PHE A 203 8.64 12.28 20.41
C PHE A 203 8.30 11.42 21.63
N VAL A 204 7.02 11.10 21.78
CA VAL A 204 6.48 10.20 22.79
C VAL A 204 5.82 9.03 22.05
N PRO A 205 6.44 7.84 22.02
CA PRO A 205 5.87 6.68 21.33
C PRO A 205 4.59 6.20 22.03
N ALA A 206 3.67 5.60 21.27
CA ALA A 206 2.40 5.10 21.80
C ALA A 206 2.58 3.90 22.76
N ALA A 207 3.60 3.07 22.50
CA ALA A 207 4.05 2.05 23.43
C ALA A 207 5.35 2.53 24.12
N PRO A 208 5.48 2.39 25.45
CA PRO A 208 6.71 2.74 26.13
C PRO A 208 7.85 1.89 25.57
N PRO A 209 8.96 2.51 25.12
CA PRO A 209 10.08 1.77 24.58
C PRO A 209 10.74 0.98 25.71
N ASP A 210 11.22 -0.23 25.42
CA ASP A 210 12.04 -1.02 26.35
C ASP A 210 13.34 -0.29 26.75
N ASN A 211 13.75 0.70 25.95
CA ASN A 211 14.91 1.54 26.16
C ASN A 211 14.47 2.96 26.53
N GLU A 212 15.06 3.56 27.55
CA GLU A 212 14.86 4.97 27.97
C GLU A 212 15.38 6.01 26.94
N THR A 213 15.41 5.66 25.66
CA THR A 213 15.83 6.57 24.58
C THR A 213 14.67 7.50 24.23
N VAL A 214 14.94 8.80 24.28
CA VAL A 214 14.01 9.86 23.91
C VAL A 214 14.50 10.48 22.60
N PHE A 215 13.59 10.62 21.64
CA PHE A 215 13.87 11.27 20.36
C PHE A 215 13.33 12.69 20.34
N TYR A 216 14.07 13.59 19.71
CA TYR A 216 13.67 14.98 19.49
C TYR A 216 13.82 15.34 18.01
N LEU A 217 12.90 16.17 17.50
CA LEU A 217 12.91 16.70 16.15
C LEU A 217 13.03 18.22 16.20
N SER A 218 14.02 18.79 15.52
CA SER A 218 14.19 20.23 15.37
C SER A 218 14.34 20.61 13.91
N VAL A 219 13.94 21.82 13.56
CA VAL A 219 14.03 22.34 12.20
C VAL A 219 14.92 23.57 12.21
N LYS A 220 16.02 23.52 11.46
CA LYS A 220 16.92 24.65 11.24
C LYS A 220 16.60 25.27 9.88
N GLU A 221 16.36 26.57 9.86
CA GLU A 221 16.25 27.32 8.59
C GLU A 221 17.61 27.34 7.90
N GLY A 222 17.62 27.13 6.58
CA GLY A 222 18.83 27.20 5.77
C GLY A 222 19.53 28.55 5.93
N GLU A 223 20.86 28.54 6.01
CA GLU A 223 21.65 29.78 6.06
C GLU A 223 21.62 30.47 4.69
N GLU A 224 21.91 31.77 4.63
CA GLU A 224 21.90 32.55 3.38
C GLU A 224 22.79 31.87 2.31
N GLY A 225 22.16 31.31 1.28
CA GLY A 225 22.82 30.59 0.19
C GLY A 225 22.50 29.09 0.13
N ASP A 226 21.89 28.52 1.16
CA ASP A 226 21.45 27.13 1.19
C ASP A 226 19.91 27.05 1.06
N CYS A 227 19.44 26.58 -0.09
CA CYS A 227 18.02 26.51 -0.41
C CYS A 227 17.40 25.25 0.20
N GLY A 228 17.36 25.14 1.53
CA GLY A 228 16.78 23.98 2.20
C GLY A 228 16.60 24.16 3.70
N ASN A 229 15.42 23.77 4.20
CA ASN A 229 15.23 23.60 5.64
C ASN A 229 15.88 22.29 6.07
N HIS A 230 16.71 22.35 7.11
CA HIS A 230 17.40 21.18 7.63
C HIS A 230 16.63 20.62 8.82
N VAL A 231 16.19 19.38 8.70
CA VAL A 231 15.48 18.69 9.76
C VAL A 231 16.49 17.84 10.52
N THR A 232 16.62 18.11 11.81
CA THR A 232 17.53 17.39 12.70
C THR A 232 16.74 16.48 13.62
N LEU A 233 17.10 15.19 13.61
CA LEU A 233 16.60 14.21 14.57
C LEU A 233 17.70 13.90 15.57
N SER A 234 17.40 14.02 16.84
CA SER A 234 18.35 13.80 17.91
C SER A 234 17.83 12.82 18.96
N ALA A 235 18.74 12.07 19.59
CA ALA A 235 18.40 11.00 20.52
C ALA A 235 19.21 11.09 21.82
N ALA A 236 18.50 11.25 22.94
CA ALA A 236 19.05 11.23 24.29
C ALA A 236 18.71 9.90 24.99
N GLY A 237 19.55 9.42 25.89
CA GLY A 237 19.30 8.19 26.65
C GLY A 237 20.56 7.57 27.23
N ASN A 238 20.41 6.83 28.34
CA ASN A 238 21.52 6.29 29.13
C ASN A 238 21.87 4.82 28.84
N VAL A 239 20.97 4.05 28.22
CA VAL A 239 21.08 2.58 28.16
C VAL A 239 21.75 2.09 26.87
N SER A 240 21.71 2.87 25.79
CA SER A 240 22.25 2.51 24.47
C SER A 240 23.55 3.25 24.15
N THR A 241 24.47 2.60 23.42
CA THR A 241 25.72 3.22 22.98
C THR A 241 25.42 4.40 22.03
N ALA A 242 26.28 5.42 22.03
CA ALA A 242 26.11 6.59 21.16
C ALA A 242 26.02 6.20 19.67
N GLU A 243 26.78 5.18 19.25
CA GLU A 243 26.74 4.64 17.89
C GLU A 243 25.40 3.98 17.54
N GLU A 244 24.79 3.24 18.47
CA GLU A 244 23.49 2.62 18.24
C GLU A 244 22.38 3.66 18.13
N ARG A 245 22.41 4.70 18.97
CA ARG A 245 21.50 5.85 18.87
C ARG A 245 21.67 6.59 17.55
N LEU A 246 22.92 6.82 17.12
CA LEU A 246 23.21 7.49 15.85
C LEU A 246 22.68 6.67 14.67
N ARG A 247 22.93 5.35 14.66
CA ARG A 247 22.42 4.42 13.65
C ARG A 247 20.89 4.46 13.60
N ARG A 248 20.24 4.52 14.77
CA ARG A 248 18.77 4.58 14.86
C ARG A 248 18.23 5.89 14.32
N CYS A 249 18.85 7.04 14.65
CA CYS A 249 18.49 8.33 14.08
C CYS A 249 18.63 8.34 12.55
N GLN A 250 19.72 7.79 12.03
CA GLN A 250 19.93 7.68 10.59
C GLN A 250 18.86 6.81 9.92
N GLN A 251 18.49 5.68 10.53
CA GLN A 251 17.40 4.84 10.01
C GLN A 251 16.08 5.59 9.94
N ILE A 252 15.71 6.31 11.00
CA ILE A 252 14.46 7.08 11.05
C ILE A 252 14.47 8.21 10.02
N ILE A 253 15.60 8.90 9.82
CA ILE A 253 15.71 9.92 8.77
C ILE A 253 15.60 9.29 7.38
N ASN A 254 16.31 8.20 7.11
CA ASN A 254 16.22 7.51 5.82
C ASN A 254 14.79 7.01 5.55
N GLU A 255 14.06 6.59 6.60
CA GLU A 255 12.65 6.24 6.52
C GLU A 255 11.79 7.42 6.08
N MET A 256 12.02 8.61 6.64
CA MET A 256 11.28 9.83 6.28
C MET A 256 11.64 10.35 4.89
N GLU A 257 12.89 10.15 4.44
CA GLU A 257 13.34 10.53 3.09
C GLU A 257 12.84 9.58 2.01
N THR A 258 12.50 8.33 2.35
CA THR A 258 11.95 7.43 1.35
C THR A 258 10.55 7.93 0.98
N GLU A 259 10.40 8.41 -0.26
CA GLU A 259 9.10 8.79 -0.79
C GLU A 259 8.08 7.69 -0.51
N CYS A 260 6.89 8.09 -0.08
CA CYS A 260 5.70 7.27 -0.26
C CYS A 260 5.56 7.06 -1.78
N CYS A 261 6.20 6.02 -2.32
CA CYS A 261 5.87 5.49 -3.64
C CYS A 261 4.46 4.91 -3.59
N GLY A 262 3.46 5.77 -3.49
CA GLY A 262 2.21 5.60 -4.22
C GLY A 262 2.50 6.01 -5.66
N ASP A 263 2.20 5.11 -6.59
CA ASP A 263 2.31 5.31 -8.03
C ASP A 263 3.72 5.35 -8.64
N ALA A 264 4.44 4.22 -8.53
CA ALA A 264 4.92 3.64 -9.78
C ALA A 264 3.75 2.90 -10.42
N SER A 265 2.96 3.65 -11.18
CA SER A 265 2.14 3.13 -12.26
C SER A 265 3.03 2.32 -13.22
N MET A 266 3.33 1.06 -12.86
CA MET A 266 3.70 0.05 -13.84
C MET A 266 2.42 -0.53 -14.41
N HIS A 267 1.93 0.11 -15.47
CA HIS A 267 1.82 -0.48 -16.80
C HIS A 267 0.90 0.38 -17.68
N CYS A 268 1.47 0.85 -18.78
CA CYS A 268 0.72 1.15 -20.01
C CYS A 268 -0.12 -0.05 -20.44
#